data_AF-A0A955FCH3-F1
#
_entry.id   AF-A0A955FCH3-F1
#
_cell.length_a   1.000
_cell.length_b   1.000
_cell.length_c   1.000
_cell.angle_alpha   90.00
_cell.angle_beta   90.00
_cell.angle_gamma   90.00
#
_symmetry.space_group_name_H-M   'P 1'
#
loop_
_entity.id
_entity.type
_entity.pdbx_description
1 polymer ?
#
loop_
_entity_poly.entity_id
_entity_poly.type
_entity_poly.pdbx_seq_one_letter_code
_entity_poly.pdbx_strand_id
1 'polypeptide(L)'
;MSSYAVTNNQQITQSTQLVTLQHVSGKPLLFEPGQYAAIHGYRHGRPMPIRCFSIVSSPTEQDILQFSMRVKGKFTHAISGLQKGDKVHVQGPYGGFVLNTHNQKRIVMLAGGIGITPFISMIRFASITKADTDVELVYSVAKQTDMPFSDELTNWDRYNPNFKYNLVVSDGPIDKIKHNRVFQGRITPEVLEKAVGAIYGDVETQFYICGPPPFMNAMLAMLLAHGVAKSRIMTEAFSQGPNRQTGKIRDWPFSMYALGALGLSAGSMAVMVSDLGKLVPAKNSLQTAPNLQSVGQSNNRQSDLVALVNSFPASSSDAPASRAVKKALAAAKKPTQSSTVASSGSTSSSSSRSTTSSSSSSSSSSTGSSTSGSTTTSTPPTPVCTTNQSGVTTCN
;
A
#
# COMPACT_ATOMS: atom_id res chain seq x y z
N MET A 1 -9.04 -11.06 -7.38
CA MET A 1 -7.91 -10.58 -6.54
C MET A 1 -6.62 -10.80 -7.29
N SER A 2 -5.63 -9.95 -7.09
CA SER A 2 -4.31 -10.09 -7.71
C SER A 2 -3.48 -11.09 -6.92
N SER A 3 -2.89 -12.06 -7.62
CA SER A 3 -2.04 -13.10 -7.04
C SER A 3 -0.57 -12.75 -7.26
N TYR A 4 0.22 -12.94 -6.22
CA TYR A 4 1.65 -12.71 -6.21
C TYR A 4 2.38 -13.96 -5.68
N ALA A 5 3.65 -14.12 -6.07
CA ALA A 5 4.55 -15.12 -5.51
C ALA A 5 5.74 -14.43 -4.84
N VAL A 6 6.16 -14.95 -3.69
CA VAL A 6 7.37 -14.49 -2.98
C VAL A 6 8.60 -14.85 -3.81
N THR A 7 9.40 -13.85 -4.20
CA THR A 7 10.67 -14.06 -4.93
C THR A 7 11.89 -13.91 -4.04
N ASN A 8 11.81 -13.03 -3.04
CA ASN A 8 12.82 -12.85 -1.98
C ASN A 8 12.12 -12.58 -0.63
N ASN A 9 12.75 -13.00 0.46
CA ASN A 9 12.38 -12.68 1.84
C ASN A 9 13.69 -12.59 2.64
N GLN A 10 14.18 -11.36 2.83
CA GLN A 10 15.53 -11.07 3.26
C GLN A 10 15.56 -10.21 4.53
N GLN A 11 16.37 -10.62 5.49
CA GLN A 11 16.63 -9.83 6.68
C GLN A 11 17.60 -8.69 6.35
N ILE A 12 17.12 -7.45 6.45
CA ILE A 12 17.89 -6.23 6.11
C ILE A 12 18.41 -5.47 7.35
N THR A 13 17.89 -5.75 8.55
CA THR A 13 18.57 -5.45 9.83
C THR A 13 18.34 -6.58 10.83
N GLN A 14 19.03 -6.56 11.98
CA GLN A 14 18.76 -7.48 13.10
C GLN A 14 17.27 -7.57 13.50
N SER A 15 16.47 -6.55 13.19
CA SER A 15 15.05 -6.50 13.53
C SER A 15 14.09 -6.35 12.33
N THR A 16 14.59 -6.17 11.10
CA THR A 16 13.78 -5.76 9.95
C THR A 16 13.90 -6.72 8.77
N GLN A 17 12.76 -7.10 8.20
CA GLN A 17 12.65 -7.98 7.03
C GLN A 17 12.18 -7.18 5.81
N LEU A 18 12.54 -7.65 4.61
CA LEU A 18 12.11 -7.17 3.31
C LEU A 18 11.58 -8.36 2.50
N VAL A 19 10.30 -8.32 2.13
CA VAL A 19 9.68 -9.33 1.27
C VAL A 19 9.46 -8.72 -0.11
N THR A 20 9.97 -9.38 -1.14
CA THR A 20 9.75 -9.04 -2.55
C THR A 20 8.75 -10.03 -3.15
N LEU A 21 7.71 -9.49 -3.77
CA LEU A 21 6.62 -10.22 -4.41
C LEU A 21 6.60 -9.93 -5.91
N GLN A 22 6.55 -10.97 -6.73
CA GLN A 22 6.33 -10.88 -8.18
C GLN A 22 4.85 -11.11 -8.49
N HIS A 23 4.26 -10.30 -9.36
CA HIS A 23 2.91 -10.49 -9.87
C HIS A 23 2.81 -11.80 -10.68
N VAL A 24 1.73 -12.56 -10.49
CA VAL A 24 1.51 -13.88 -11.11
C VAL A 24 0.23 -13.92 -11.93
N SER A 25 -0.87 -13.35 -11.42
CA SER A 25 -2.15 -13.32 -12.15
C SER A 25 -3.14 -12.29 -11.61
N GLY A 26 -4.03 -11.84 -12.49
CA GLY A 26 -4.97 -10.75 -12.25
C GLY A 26 -4.55 -9.49 -13.00
N LYS A 27 -4.80 -8.32 -12.40
CA LYS A 27 -4.18 -7.06 -12.80
C LYS A 27 -3.09 -6.71 -11.78
N PRO A 28 -1.93 -6.17 -12.17
CA PRO A 28 -0.96 -5.66 -11.20
C PRO A 28 -1.59 -4.55 -10.35
N LEU A 29 -1.12 -4.41 -9.12
CA LEU A 29 -1.53 -3.34 -8.21
C LEU A 29 -0.92 -2.02 -8.69
N LEU A 30 -1.75 -1.13 -9.22
CA LEU A 30 -1.37 0.27 -9.43
C LEU A 30 -1.52 1.03 -8.11
N PHE A 31 -0.56 1.87 -7.77
CA PHE A 31 -0.50 2.62 -6.51
C PHE A 31 0.28 3.93 -6.68
N GLU A 32 0.11 4.86 -5.73
CA GLU A 32 0.87 6.10 -5.62
C GLU A 32 1.97 5.97 -4.56
N PRO A 33 3.13 6.64 -4.74
CA PRO A 33 4.30 6.42 -3.88
C PRO A 33 4.02 6.86 -2.45
N GLY A 34 4.16 5.92 -1.50
CA GLY A 34 3.82 6.09 -0.08
C GLY A 34 2.56 5.35 0.39
N GLN A 35 1.70 4.88 -0.54
CA GLN A 35 0.51 4.08 -0.21
C GLN A 35 0.86 2.73 0.43
N TYR A 36 -0.14 2.14 1.08
CA TYR A 36 -0.07 0.82 1.70
C TYR A 36 -1.03 -0.18 1.06
N ALA A 37 -0.74 -1.47 1.22
CA ALA A 37 -1.63 -2.55 0.80
C ALA A 37 -1.76 -3.60 1.90
N ALA A 38 -2.88 -4.33 1.88
CA ALA A 38 -3.11 -5.47 2.75
C ALA A 38 -2.52 -6.74 2.13
N ILE A 39 -1.78 -7.52 2.93
CA ILE A 39 -1.24 -8.83 2.54
C ILE A 39 -2.09 -9.94 3.16
N HIS A 40 -2.50 -10.89 2.32
CA HIS A 40 -3.34 -12.04 2.63
C HIS A 40 -2.61 -13.30 2.14
N GLY A 41 -2.69 -14.42 2.85
CA GLY A 41 -2.01 -15.64 2.43
C GLY A 41 -2.38 -16.84 3.28
N TYR A 42 -1.88 -18.01 2.90
CA TYR A 42 -2.03 -19.26 3.65
C TYR A 42 -0.65 -19.84 3.94
N ARG A 43 -0.46 -20.36 5.15
CA ARG A 43 0.77 -21.06 5.55
C ARG A 43 0.40 -22.36 6.27
N HIS A 44 0.96 -23.48 5.81
CA HIS A 44 0.61 -24.84 6.27
C HIS A 44 -0.92 -25.06 6.29
N GLY A 45 -1.61 -24.64 5.22
CA GLY A 45 -3.07 -24.76 5.07
C GLY A 45 -3.92 -23.78 5.89
N ARG A 46 -3.33 -22.96 6.78
CA ARG A 46 -4.07 -22.02 7.64
C ARG A 46 -3.97 -20.58 7.13
N PRO A 47 -5.06 -19.79 7.16
CA PRO A 47 -5.02 -18.40 6.72
C PRO A 47 -4.17 -17.54 7.67
N MET A 48 -3.35 -16.66 7.08
CA MET A 48 -2.55 -15.68 7.80
C MET A 48 -3.41 -14.45 8.16
N PRO A 49 -3.28 -13.87 9.37
CA PRO A 49 -4.00 -12.65 9.75
C PRO A 49 -3.76 -11.49 8.78
N ILE A 50 -4.81 -10.89 8.23
CA ILE A 50 -4.66 -9.76 7.29
C ILE A 50 -4.00 -8.57 8.01
N ARG A 51 -3.00 -7.94 7.39
CA ARG A 51 -2.39 -6.66 7.83
C ARG A 51 -1.98 -5.80 6.66
N CYS A 52 -1.98 -4.49 6.91
CA CYS A 52 -1.52 -3.46 6.00
C CYS A 52 -0.03 -3.17 6.21
N PHE A 53 0.70 -2.95 5.11
CA PHE A 53 2.08 -2.46 5.09
C PHE A 53 2.25 -1.43 3.98
N SER A 54 2.99 -0.35 4.26
CA SER A 54 3.44 0.58 3.22
C SER A 54 4.20 -0.18 2.14
N ILE A 55 3.89 0.11 0.88
CA ILE A 55 4.62 -0.41 -0.27
C ILE A 55 5.98 0.28 -0.29
N VAL A 56 7.03 -0.47 -0.60
CA VAL A 56 8.44 -0.04 -0.54
C VAL A 56 9.05 0.03 -1.95
N SER A 57 8.51 -0.70 -2.94
CA SER A 57 8.89 -0.54 -4.35
C SER A 57 8.38 0.78 -4.92
N SER A 58 8.95 1.19 -6.04
CA SER A 58 8.44 2.33 -6.82
C SER A 58 7.20 1.89 -7.62
N PRO A 59 6.16 2.72 -7.79
CA PRO A 59 5.05 2.40 -8.69
C PRO A 59 5.43 2.37 -10.17
N THR A 60 6.68 2.73 -10.51
CA THR A 60 7.29 2.43 -11.83
C THR A 60 7.55 0.93 -12.04
N GLU A 61 7.56 0.12 -10.97
CA GLU A 61 7.87 -1.32 -10.97
C GLU A 61 6.58 -2.17 -10.87
N GLN A 62 5.64 -2.02 -11.82
CA GLN A 62 4.24 -2.49 -11.67
C GLN A 62 4.07 -3.98 -11.31
N ASP A 63 4.95 -4.87 -11.78
CA ASP A 63 4.90 -6.31 -11.46
C ASP A 63 5.63 -6.68 -10.15
N ILE A 64 6.31 -5.74 -9.47
CA ILE A 64 7.11 -5.97 -8.26
C ILE A 64 6.55 -5.17 -7.07
N LEU A 65 6.05 -5.88 -6.06
CA LEU A 65 5.69 -5.28 -4.78
C LEU A 65 6.72 -5.66 -3.71
N GLN A 66 7.38 -4.66 -3.13
CA GLN A 66 8.22 -4.83 -1.94
C GLN A 66 7.48 -4.34 -0.69
N PHE A 67 7.63 -5.07 0.41
CA PHE A 67 7.10 -4.72 1.72
C PHE A 67 8.16 -4.95 2.79
N SER A 68 8.33 -4.00 3.71
CA SER A 68 9.27 -4.13 4.82
C SER A 68 8.61 -3.92 6.17
N MET A 69 9.07 -4.65 7.18
CA MET A 69 8.46 -4.68 8.49
C MET A 69 9.46 -5.05 9.59
N ARG A 70 9.29 -4.43 10.76
CA ARG A 70 10.05 -4.81 11.96
C ARG A 70 9.43 -6.06 12.59
N VAL A 71 10.20 -7.12 12.74
CA VAL A 71 9.76 -8.38 13.35
C VAL A 71 9.63 -8.19 14.86
N LYS A 72 8.39 -8.17 15.36
CA LYS A 72 8.07 -7.99 16.79
C LYS A 72 6.87 -8.82 17.30
N GLY A 73 6.19 -9.60 16.46
CA GLY A 73 5.05 -10.40 16.91
C GLY A 73 4.68 -11.56 16.00
N LYS A 74 3.76 -12.42 16.48
CA LYS A 74 3.33 -13.67 15.82
C LYS A 74 3.03 -13.51 14.33
N PHE A 75 2.48 -12.38 13.91
CA PHE A 75 2.18 -12.12 12.50
C PHE A 75 3.40 -11.74 11.65
N THR A 76 4.28 -10.85 12.13
CA THR A 76 5.52 -10.53 11.40
C THR A 76 6.44 -11.74 11.30
N HIS A 77 6.38 -12.68 12.26
CA HIS A 77 7.03 -13.99 12.16
C HIS A 77 6.36 -14.95 11.15
N ALA A 78 5.05 -14.82 10.93
CA ALA A 78 4.35 -15.61 9.92
C ALA A 78 4.81 -15.19 8.51
N ILE A 79 4.90 -13.87 8.25
CA ILE A 79 5.45 -13.32 7.00
C ILE A 79 6.96 -13.57 6.88
N SER A 80 7.77 -13.35 7.93
CA SER A 80 9.22 -13.55 7.84
C SER A 80 9.63 -15.00 7.62
N GLY A 81 8.70 -15.95 7.74
CA GLY A 81 8.91 -17.35 7.37
C GLY A 81 8.15 -17.78 6.12
N LEU A 82 7.78 -16.85 5.24
CA LEU A 82 7.41 -17.16 3.85
C LEU A 82 8.66 -17.58 3.06
N GLN A 83 8.49 -18.54 2.16
CA GLN A 83 9.55 -19.09 1.32
C GLN A 83 9.39 -18.66 -0.14
N LYS A 84 10.47 -18.72 -0.92
CA LYS A 84 10.43 -18.43 -2.35
C LYS A 84 9.46 -19.38 -3.05
N GLY A 85 8.48 -18.83 -3.76
CA GLY A 85 7.38 -19.56 -4.40
C GLY A 85 6.05 -19.56 -3.63
N ASP A 86 6.03 -19.15 -2.35
CA ASP A 86 4.78 -19.00 -1.60
C ASP A 86 3.84 -17.99 -2.28
N LYS A 87 2.56 -18.35 -2.40
CA LYS A 87 1.54 -17.51 -3.01
C LYS A 87 0.82 -16.65 -1.97
N VAL A 88 0.72 -15.36 -2.26
CA VAL A 88 -0.01 -14.38 -1.45
C VAL A 88 -0.94 -13.56 -2.33
N HIS A 89 -2.02 -13.05 -1.74
CA HIS A 89 -2.90 -12.09 -2.38
C HIS A 89 -2.67 -10.72 -1.76
N VAL A 90 -2.63 -9.70 -2.61
CA VAL A 90 -2.48 -8.31 -2.18
C VAL A 90 -3.76 -7.55 -2.53
N GLN A 91 -4.24 -6.73 -1.60
CA GLN A 91 -5.46 -5.93 -1.75
C GLN A 91 -5.18 -4.48 -1.39
N GLY A 92 -5.64 -3.55 -2.22
CA GLY A 92 -5.39 -2.11 -2.10
C GLY A 92 -5.51 -1.43 -3.49
N PRO A 93 -4.80 -0.30 -3.71
CA PRO A 93 -3.99 0.42 -2.73
C PRO A 93 -4.86 1.15 -1.69
N TYR A 94 -4.23 1.66 -0.64
CA TYR A 94 -4.88 2.41 0.42
C TYR A 94 -3.97 3.53 0.95
N GLY A 95 -4.58 4.55 1.57
CA GLY A 95 -3.90 5.67 2.22
C GLY A 95 -3.80 6.91 1.32
N GLY A 96 -3.81 8.09 1.96
CA GLY A 96 -3.64 9.40 1.31
C GLY A 96 -2.26 10.02 1.53
N PHE A 97 -1.31 9.26 2.08
CA PHE A 97 0.06 9.71 2.32
C PHE A 97 0.91 9.50 1.06
N VAL A 98 0.68 10.37 0.07
CA VAL A 98 1.26 10.28 -1.28
C VAL A 98 2.22 11.43 -1.57
N LEU A 99 3.30 11.14 -2.30
CA LEU A 99 4.24 12.19 -2.72
C LEU A 99 3.61 13.06 -3.83
N ASN A 100 3.60 14.37 -3.63
CA ASN A 100 3.23 15.34 -4.67
C ASN A 100 4.48 16.13 -5.11
N THR A 101 5.06 15.75 -6.25
CA THR A 101 6.21 16.45 -6.87
C THR A 101 5.81 17.52 -7.87
N HIS A 102 4.54 17.60 -8.28
CA HIS A 102 4.13 18.51 -9.37
C HIS A 102 4.03 19.98 -8.93
N ASN A 103 3.69 20.23 -7.67
CA ASN A 103 3.41 21.57 -7.14
C ASN A 103 4.32 21.96 -5.95
N GLN A 104 5.39 21.20 -5.70
CA GLN A 104 6.25 21.38 -4.52
C GLN A 104 7.71 21.45 -4.97
N LYS A 105 8.41 22.54 -4.63
CA LYS A 105 9.85 22.64 -4.88
C LYS A 105 10.66 21.89 -3.84
N ARG A 106 10.14 21.76 -2.61
CA ARG A 106 10.90 21.22 -1.47
C ARG A 106 10.05 20.38 -0.52
N ILE A 107 10.58 19.24 -0.10
CA ILE A 107 9.90 18.25 0.74
C ILE A 107 10.86 17.73 1.82
N VAL A 108 10.53 17.97 3.09
CA VAL A 108 11.27 17.45 4.25
C VAL A 108 10.55 16.21 4.80
N MET A 109 11.21 15.06 4.75
CA MET A 109 10.69 13.77 5.23
C MET A 109 11.26 13.45 6.62
N LEU A 110 10.43 13.52 7.65
CA LEU A 110 10.76 13.19 9.03
C LEU A 110 10.41 11.73 9.32
N ALA A 111 11.42 10.85 9.32
CA ALA A 111 11.25 9.41 9.42
C ALA A 111 11.70 8.86 10.79
N GLY A 112 10.89 7.99 11.41
CA GLY A 112 11.22 7.31 12.67
C GLY A 112 11.25 5.79 12.52
N GLY A 113 12.42 5.17 12.62
CA GLY A 113 12.58 3.71 12.55
C GLY A 113 11.93 3.07 11.31
N ILE A 114 10.98 2.16 11.50
CA ILE A 114 10.28 1.51 10.37
C ILE A 114 9.36 2.47 9.57
N GLY A 115 9.12 3.69 10.08
CA GLY A 115 8.44 4.76 9.35
C GLY A 115 9.20 5.30 8.14
N ILE A 116 10.42 4.83 7.90
CA ILE A 116 11.10 5.00 6.61
C ILE A 116 10.37 4.33 5.44
N THR A 117 9.53 3.31 5.70
CA THR A 117 8.97 2.45 4.64
C THR A 117 8.17 3.14 3.52
N PRO A 118 7.19 4.04 3.79
CA PRO A 118 6.56 4.80 2.71
C PRO A 118 7.56 5.74 2.01
N PHE A 119 8.51 6.32 2.75
CA PHE A 119 9.52 7.23 2.19
C PHE A 119 10.48 6.53 1.21
N ILE A 120 10.79 5.24 1.38
CA ILE A 120 11.57 4.50 0.37
C ILE A 120 10.85 4.47 -0.98
N SER A 121 9.53 4.23 -1.00
CA SER A 121 8.74 4.29 -2.24
C SER A 121 8.72 5.69 -2.85
N MET A 122 8.60 6.73 -2.02
CA MET A 122 8.67 8.14 -2.44
C MET A 122 10.04 8.52 -3.02
N ILE A 123 11.13 8.18 -2.34
CA ILE A 123 12.52 8.51 -2.74
C ILE A 123 12.92 7.75 -4.01
N ARG A 124 12.54 6.46 -4.13
CA ARG A 124 12.72 5.69 -5.36
C ARG A 124 11.96 6.29 -6.52
N PHE A 125 10.67 6.61 -6.33
CA PHE A 125 9.85 7.23 -7.37
C PHE A 125 10.45 8.56 -7.84
N ALA A 126 10.77 9.48 -6.92
CA ALA A 126 11.35 10.78 -7.23
C ALA A 126 12.71 10.67 -7.94
N SER A 127 13.56 9.73 -7.51
CA SER A 127 14.90 9.55 -8.09
C SER A 127 14.86 8.85 -9.47
N ILE A 128 13.96 7.89 -9.67
CA ILE A 128 13.76 7.20 -10.96
C ILE A 128 13.12 8.15 -11.99
N THR A 129 12.13 8.94 -11.58
CA THR A 129 11.45 9.93 -12.44
C THR A 129 12.24 11.22 -12.65
N LYS A 130 13.31 11.44 -11.86
CA LYS A 130 14.10 12.69 -11.82
C LYS A 130 13.21 13.91 -11.55
N ALA A 131 12.42 13.83 -10.49
CA ALA A 131 11.53 14.90 -10.08
C ALA A 131 12.29 16.21 -9.78
N ASP A 132 11.75 17.33 -10.25
CA ASP A 132 12.27 18.69 -10.02
C ASP A 132 11.82 19.23 -8.65
N THR A 133 12.02 18.40 -7.62
CA THR A 133 11.64 18.63 -6.22
C THR A 133 12.81 18.22 -5.35
N ASP A 134 13.32 19.13 -4.52
CA ASP A 134 14.30 18.83 -3.49
C ASP A 134 13.65 17.99 -2.37
N VAL A 135 14.16 16.78 -2.16
CA VAL A 135 13.67 15.83 -1.16
C VAL A 135 14.75 15.61 -0.10
N GLU A 136 14.48 16.05 1.12
CA GLU A 136 15.41 16.00 2.25
C GLU A 136 14.89 15.05 3.33
N LEU A 137 15.49 13.87 3.42
CA LEU A 137 15.17 12.87 4.43
C LEU A 137 15.95 13.14 5.71
N VAL A 138 15.24 13.32 6.83
CA VAL A 138 15.81 13.33 8.19
C VAL A 138 15.36 12.06 8.91
N TYR A 139 16.24 11.06 8.94
CA TYR A 139 15.94 9.74 9.47
C TYR A 139 16.43 9.58 10.90
N SER A 140 15.50 9.35 11.85
CA SER A 140 15.82 9.05 13.24
C SER A 140 15.75 7.55 13.53
N VAL A 141 16.84 7.02 14.10
CA VAL A 141 16.97 5.61 14.52
C VAL A 141 17.56 5.49 15.92
N ALA A 142 17.35 4.33 16.54
CA ALA A 142 18.02 4.00 17.80
C ALA A 142 19.54 3.86 17.59
N LYS A 143 19.98 2.97 16.70
CA LYS A 143 21.40 2.64 16.42
C LYS A 143 21.65 2.51 14.92
N GLN A 144 22.88 2.77 14.47
CA GLN A 144 23.27 2.58 13.06
C GLN A 144 23.19 1.12 12.55
N THR A 145 23.16 0.12 13.45
CA THR A 145 22.91 -1.29 13.10
C THR A 145 21.45 -1.60 12.77
N ASP A 146 20.53 -0.68 13.07
CA ASP A 146 19.09 -0.88 12.97
C ASP A 146 18.46 0.00 11.85
N MET A 147 19.30 0.40 10.88
CA MET A 147 18.97 1.22 9.69
C MET A 147 18.71 0.35 8.44
N PRO A 148 17.46 -0.04 8.15
CA PRO A 148 17.13 -0.62 6.85
C PRO A 148 17.38 0.41 5.72
N PHE A 149 17.73 -0.08 4.53
CA PHE A 149 17.98 0.73 3.31
C PHE A 149 19.12 1.75 3.40
N SER A 150 19.99 1.69 4.43
CA SER A 150 21.09 2.66 4.63
C SER A 150 21.98 2.85 3.39
N ASP A 151 22.37 1.76 2.74
CA ASP A 151 23.30 1.78 1.61
C ASP A 151 22.63 2.31 0.32
N GLU A 152 21.32 2.06 0.16
CA GLU A 152 20.51 2.62 -0.93
C GLU A 152 20.34 4.14 -0.75
N LEU A 153 19.98 4.60 0.44
CA LEU A 153 19.84 6.02 0.77
C LEU A 153 21.17 6.77 0.59
N THR A 154 22.29 6.16 0.96
CA THR A 154 23.64 6.72 0.78
C THR A 154 24.03 6.81 -0.71
N ASN A 155 23.57 5.87 -1.56
CA ASN A 155 23.78 5.95 -3.00
C ASN A 155 22.90 7.03 -3.65
N TRP A 156 21.63 7.15 -3.26
CA TRP A 156 20.78 8.24 -3.75
C TRP A 156 21.33 9.62 -3.35
N ASP A 157 21.77 9.80 -2.09
CA ASP A 157 22.36 11.06 -1.59
C ASP A 157 23.65 11.48 -2.32
N ARG A 158 24.35 10.50 -2.91
CA ARG A 158 25.56 10.72 -3.71
C ARG A 158 25.26 11.06 -5.17
N TYR A 159 24.26 10.44 -5.78
CA TYR A 159 24.04 10.47 -7.24
C TYR A 159 22.80 11.24 -7.70
N ASN A 160 21.84 11.53 -6.82
CA ASN A 160 20.69 12.39 -7.12
C ASN A 160 20.94 13.80 -6.48
N PRO A 161 21.14 14.86 -7.30
CA PRO A 161 21.36 16.20 -6.76
C PRO A 161 20.17 16.71 -5.95
N ASN A 162 18.94 16.31 -6.30
CA ASN A 162 17.69 16.74 -5.69
C ASN A 162 17.30 15.88 -4.47
N PHE A 163 18.16 14.96 -4.00
CA PHE A 163 17.92 14.19 -2.77
C PHE A 163 19.02 14.41 -1.74
N LYS A 164 18.66 14.56 -0.46
CA LYS A 164 19.62 14.65 0.65
C LYS A 164 19.24 13.71 1.79
N TYR A 165 20.23 13.00 2.30
CA TYR A 165 20.10 12.09 3.43
C TYR A 165 20.77 12.69 4.68
N ASN A 166 19.95 12.92 5.70
CA ASN A 166 20.32 13.29 7.06
C ASN A 166 19.95 12.16 8.03
N LEU A 167 20.85 11.86 8.97
CA LEU A 167 20.73 10.73 9.90
C LEU A 167 20.87 11.21 11.35
N VAL A 168 19.95 10.82 12.22
CA VAL A 168 19.94 11.18 13.65
C VAL A 168 19.86 9.92 14.51
N VAL A 169 20.91 9.67 15.30
CA VAL A 169 21.13 8.42 16.04
C VAL A 169 21.03 8.66 17.54
N SER A 170 20.04 8.05 18.20
CA SER A 170 19.72 8.36 19.61
C SER A 170 20.48 7.55 20.66
N ASP A 171 21.12 6.45 20.28
CA ASP A 171 21.83 5.53 21.18
C ASP A 171 23.02 4.86 20.44
N GLY A 172 24.12 4.62 21.16
CA GLY A 172 25.35 4.08 20.60
C GLY A 172 26.13 5.05 19.69
N PRO A 173 27.20 4.56 19.04
CA PRO A 173 28.09 5.38 18.23
C PRO A 173 27.54 5.68 16.83
N ILE A 174 28.13 6.69 16.18
CA ILE A 174 27.81 7.19 14.84
C ILE A 174 28.87 6.86 13.79
N ASP A 175 29.75 5.90 14.04
CA ASP A 175 30.96 5.64 13.26
C ASP A 175 30.79 4.76 12.01
N LYS A 176 29.67 4.04 11.84
CA LYS A 176 29.40 3.23 10.63
C LYS A 176 29.20 4.09 9.38
N ILE A 177 28.53 5.23 9.53
CA ILE A 177 28.29 6.19 8.44
C ILE A 177 28.98 7.52 8.80
N LYS A 178 30.01 7.88 8.02
CA LYS A 178 30.84 9.07 8.25
C LYS A 178 30.66 10.10 7.12
N HIS A 179 29.65 10.95 7.24
CA HIS A 179 29.53 12.20 6.47
C HIS A 179 28.95 13.32 7.36
N ASN A 180 29.00 14.55 6.88
CA ASN A 180 28.63 15.77 7.62
C ASN A 180 27.14 15.93 7.96
N ARG A 181 26.29 14.96 7.61
CA ARG A 181 24.84 14.94 7.86
C ARG A 181 24.42 13.84 8.85
N VAL A 182 25.32 13.50 9.79
CA VAL A 182 25.08 12.49 10.83
C VAL A 182 25.15 13.15 12.21
N PHE A 183 24.06 13.06 12.98
CA PHE A 183 23.85 13.77 14.24
C PHE A 183 23.58 12.79 15.39
N GLN A 184 24.11 13.08 16.58
CA GLN A 184 23.83 12.32 17.80
C GLN A 184 22.58 12.88 18.51
N GLY A 185 21.78 11.99 19.11
CA GLY A 185 20.66 12.35 19.98
C GLY A 185 19.29 12.23 19.31
N ARG A 186 18.44 13.23 19.49
CA ARG A 186 17.08 13.28 18.91
C ARG A 186 16.97 14.46 17.95
N ILE A 187 15.96 14.42 17.07
CA ILE A 187 15.61 15.60 16.28
C ILE A 187 15.08 16.66 17.26
N THR A 188 15.80 17.78 17.33
CA THR A 188 15.41 19.03 17.99
C THR A 188 15.36 20.13 16.92
N PRO A 189 14.86 21.35 17.21
CA PRO A 189 14.84 22.43 16.22
C PRO A 189 16.22 22.72 15.65
N GLU A 190 17.25 22.77 16.51
CA GLU A 190 18.63 23.10 16.14
C GLU A 190 19.31 21.97 15.36
N VAL A 191 18.93 20.71 15.60
CA VAL A 191 19.39 19.57 14.79
C VAL A 191 18.69 19.57 13.43
N LEU A 192 17.41 19.91 13.37
CA LEU A 192 16.66 19.97 12.11
C LEU A 192 17.16 21.13 11.23
N GLU A 193 17.35 22.32 11.80
CA GLU A 193 17.91 23.49 11.09
C GLU A 193 19.37 23.24 10.62
N LYS A 194 20.17 22.46 11.37
CA LYS A 194 21.51 22.03 10.89
C LYS A 194 21.46 20.96 9.79
N ALA A 195 20.38 20.18 9.72
CA ALA A 195 20.21 19.10 8.74
C ALA A 195 19.66 19.61 7.40
N VAL A 196 18.73 20.57 7.44
CA VAL A 196 17.98 21.06 6.26
C VAL A 196 17.89 22.59 6.18
N GLY A 197 18.67 23.34 6.96
CA GLY A 197 18.69 24.80 6.92
C GLY A 197 17.39 25.46 7.40
N ALA A 198 17.17 26.71 6.98
CA ALA A 198 15.95 27.44 7.27
C ALA A 198 14.75 26.86 6.49
N ILE A 199 13.73 26.41 7.23
CA ILE A 199 12.55 25.70 6.70
C ILE A 199 11.21 26.16 7.29
N TYR A 200 11.21 26.73 8.50
CA TYR A 200 9.97 26.95 9.24
C TYR A 200 9.10 28.04 8.58
N GLY A 201 9.73 29.17 8.22
CA GLY A 201 9.11 30.27 7.48
C GLY A 201 9.04 30.08 5.96
N ASP A 202 9.71 29.06 5.40
CA ASP A 202 9.58 28.74 3.97
C ASP A 202 8.19 28.15 3.71
N VAL A 203 7.41 28.80 2.86
CA VAL A 203 6.04 28.41 2.50
C VAL A 203 5.98 27.34 1.41
N GLU A 204 7.06 27.13 0.65
CA GLU A 204 7.15 26.13 -0.43
C GLU A 204 7.61 24.76 0.08
N THR A 205 8.21 24.68 1.27
CA THR A 205 8.54 23.41 1.95
C THR A 205 7.29 22.70 2.48
N GLN A 206 7.08 21.46 2.03
CA GLN A 206 6.16 20.50 2.67
C GLN A 206 6.88 19.61 3.68
N PHE A 207 6.19 19.25 4.75
CA PHE A 207 6.66 18.29 5.75
C PHE A 207 5.85 17.01 5.68
N TYR A 208 6.54 15.88 5.59
CA TYR A 208 5.93 14.56 5.70
C TYR A 208 6.50 13.85 6.93
N ILE A 209 5.66 13.34 7.82
CA ILE A 209 6.08 12.67 9.06
C ILE A 209 5.58 11.22 9.04
N CYS A 210 6.46 10.26 9.35
CA CYS A 210 6.06 8.86 9.55
C CYS A 210 6.96 8.12 10.56
N GLY A 211 6.35 7.44 11.55
CA GLY A 211 7.09 6.76 12.61
C GLY A 211 6.24 6.33 13.82
N PRO A 212 6.87 5.93 14.95
CA PRO A 212 6.18 5.58 16.19
C PRO A 212 5.41 6.78 16.79
N PRO A 213 4.30 6.56 17.53
CA PRO A 213 3.50 7.66 18.08
C PRO A 213 4.27 8.73 18.89
N PRO A 214 5.27 8.40 19.74
CA PRO A 214 6.06 9.43 20.43
C PRO A 214 6.88 10.31 19.48
N PHE A 215 7.40 9.75 18.38
CA PHE A 215 8.10 10.49 17.34
C PHE A 215 7.13 11.39 16.55
N MET A 216 6.00 10.84 16.13
CA MET A 216 4.95 11.60 15.42
C MET A 216 4.49 12.81 16.22
N ASN A 217 4.20 12.62 17.51
CA ASN A 217 3.74 13.68 18.39
C ASN A 217 4.81 14.76 18.60
N ALA A 218 6.07 14.36 18.83
CA ALA A 218 7.18 15.30 19.02
C ALA A 218 7.45 16.14 17.77
N MET A 219 7.49 15.52 16.59
CA MET A 219 7.74 16.22 15.33
C MET A 219 6.58 17.15 14.96
N LEU A 220 5.33 16.72 15.11
CA LEU A 220 4.16 17.57 14.87
C LEU A 220 4.11 18.77 15.82
N ALA A 221 4.35 18.56 17.12
CA ALA A 221 4.39 19.64 18.11
C ALA A 221 5.53 20.63 17.82
N MET A 222 6.72 20.14 17.47
CA MET A 222 7.87 20.97 17.11
C MET A 222 7.58 21.85 15.90
N LEU A 223 7.08 21.30 14.79
CA LEU A 223 6.79 22.08 13.58
C LEU A 223 5.71 23.15 13.84
N LEU A 224 4.62 22.79 14.54
CA LEU A 224 3.56 23.74 14.88
C LEU A 224 4.04 24.85 15.81
N ALA A 225 4.90 24.55 16.78
CA ALA A 225 5.48 25.55 17.70
C ALA A 225 6.40 26.56 16.98
N HIS A 226 6.98 26.18 15.83
CA HIS A 226 7.80 27.05 14.97
C HIS A 226 7.00 27.67 13.82
N GLY A 227 5.65 27.68 13.91
CA GLY A 227 4.78 28.38 12.97
C GLY A 227 4.52 27.67 11.62
N VAL A 228 4.93 26.40 11.47
CA VAL A 228 4.61 25.64 10.25
C VAL A 228 3.11 25.42 10.17
N ALA A 229 2.47 25.97 9.14
CA ALA A 229 1.04 25.82 8.91
C ALA A 229 0.66 24.33 8.78
N LYS A 230 -0.38 23.89 9.49
CA LYS A 230 -0.84 22.48 9.51
C LYS A 230 -1.16 21.91 8.12
N SER A 231 -1.56 22.75 7.17
CA SER A 231 -1.77 22.38 5.76
C SER A 231 -0.49 21.92 5.04
N ARG A 232 0.70 22.33 5.53
CA ARG A 232 2.02 21.88 5.04
C ARG A 232 2.56 20.64 5.75
N ILE A 233 1.76 19.95 6.57
CA ILE A 233 2.20 18.80 7.37
C ILE A 233 1.33 17.57 7.06
N MET A 234 1.87 16.63 6.28
CA MET A 234 1.28 15.31 6.04
C MET A 234 1.80 14.29 7.06
N THR A 235 0.94 13.40 7.55
CA THR A 235 1.31 12.44 8.60
C THR A 235 0.70 11.06 8.35
N GLU A 236 1.52 10.01 8.34
CA GLU A 236 1.06 8.60 8.33
C GLU A 236 1.42 7.91 9.63
N ALA A 237 0.48 7.17 10.22
CA ALA A 237 0.58 6.67 11.59
C ALA A 237 0.19 5.19 11.68
N PHE A 238 1.19 4.33 11.84
CA PHE A 238 1.04 2.87 11.97
C PHE A 238 0.22 2.47 13.20
N SER A 239 -1.11 2.45 13.08
CA SER A 239 -1.95 1.64 13.95
C SER A 239 -1.60 0.16 13.74
N GLN A 240 -1.60 -0.65 14.80
CA GLN A 240 -1.17 -2.07 14.79
C GLN A 240 -2.22 -3.02 14.14
N GLY A 241 -2.84 -2.57 13.05
CA GLY A 241 -4.07 -3.11 12.51
C GLY A 241 -5.25 -2.89 13.46
N PRO A 242 -6.25 -3.80 13.46
CA PRO A 242 -7.38 -3.73 14.37
C PRO A 242 -7.00 -3.65 15.85
N ASN A 243 -7.75 -2.86 16.63
CA ASN A 243 -7.63 -2.84 18.08
C ASN A 243 -7.91 -4.25 18.63
N ARG A 244 -6.92 -4.84 19.35
CA ARG A 244 -7.01 -6.20 19.88
C ARG A 244 -8.15 -6.41 20.90
N GLN A 245 -8.69 -5.35 21.50
CA GLN A 245 -9.83 -5.45 22.42
C GLN A 245 -11.19 -5.45 21.71
N THR A 246 -11.28 -4.99 20.45
CA THR A 246 -12.59 -4.83 19.75
C THR A 246 -12.66 -5.47 18.37
N GLY A 247 -11.54 -5.97 17.83
CA GLY A 247 -11.48 -6.61 16.51
C GLY A 247 -11.64 -5.64 15.33
N LYS A 248 -11.96 -4.37 15.58
CA LYS A 248 -12.15 -3.34 14.55
C LYS A 248 -10.85 -2.63 14.18
N ILE A 249 -10.69 -2.34 12.89
CA ILE A 249 -9.77 -1.30 12.39
C ILE A 249 -10.11 0.02 13.13
N ARG A 250 -9.15 0.94 13.31
CA ARG A 250 -9.43 2.20 14.00
C ARG A 250 -10.42 3.04 13.19
N ASP A 251 -11.70 2.93 13.53
CA ASP A 251 -12.84 3.58 12.85
C ASP A 251 -12.61 5.10 12.73
N TRP A 252 -12.29 5.56 11.52
CA TRP A 252 -12.51 6.95 11.11
C TRP A 252 -13.97 7.07 10.67
N PRO A 253 -14.72 8.13 11.05
CA PRO A 253 -16.16 8.19 10.84
C PRO A 253 -16.53 8.03 9.36
N PHE A 254 -17.46 7.11 9.09
CA PHE A 254 -17.84 6.66 7.74
C PHE A 254 -18.28 7.81 6.82
N SER A 255 -18.79 8.90 7.41
CA SER A 255 -19.16 10.14 6.70
C SER A 255 -18.02 10.76 5.89
N MET A 256 -16.76 10.66 6.33
CA MET A 256 -15.62 11.17 5.55
C MET A 256 -15.34 10.31 4.31
N TYR A 257 -15.44 8.98 4.41
CA TYR A 257 -15.29 8.12 3.24
C TYR A 257 -16.49 8.25 2.29
N ALA A 258 -17.69 8.45 2.82
CA ALA A 258 -18.89 8.72 2.02
C ALA A 258 -18.77 10.02 1.20
N LEU A 259 -18.18 11.09 1.75
CA LEU A 259 -17.94 12.34 1.02
C LEU A 259 -17.01 12.15 -0.19
N GLY A 260 -15.98 11.30 -0.08
CA GLY A 260 -15.15 10.94 -1.24
C GLY A 260 -15.89 10.06 -2.25
N ALA A 261 -16.65 9.07 -1.77
CA ALA A 261 -17.38 8.14 -2.64
C ALA A 261 -18.55 8.79 -3.41
N LEU A 262 -19.22 9.80 -2.84
CA LEU A 262 -20.30 10.55 -3.49
C LEU A 262 -19.82 11.37 -4.70
N GLY A 263 -18.54 11.70 -4.80
CA GLY A 263 -17.95 12.31 -5.99
C GLY A 263 -17.86 11.37 -7.20
N LEU A 264 -18.00 10.05 -7.01
CA LEU A 264 -17.79 9.03 -8.06
C LEU A 264 -19.04 8.18 -8.37
N SER A 265 -20.12 8.28 -7.57
CA SER A 265 -21.35 7.53 -7.83
C SER A 265 -22.21 8.11 -8.96
N ALA A 266 -22.13 9.42 -9.21
CA ALA A 266 -22.93 10.11 -10.24
C ALA A 266 -22.71 9.59 -11.66
N GLY A 267 -21.49 9.14 -12.00
CA GLY A 267 -21.17 8.61 -13.33
C GLY A 267 -21.64 7.18 -13.59
N SER A 268 -21.84 6.37 -12.55
CA SER A 268 -22.05 4.92 -12.69
C SER A 268 -23.52 4.49 -12.64
N MET A 269 -24.40 5.30 -12.05
CA MET A 269 -25.81 4.93 -11.87
C MET A 269 -26.62 4.90 -13.18
N ALA A 270 -26.12 5.54 -14.25
CA ALA A 270 -26.75 5.52 -15.57
C ALA A 270 -26.76 4.13 -16.24
N VAL A 271 -25.80 3.25 -15.91
CA VAL A 271 -25.64 1.94 -16.59
C VAL A 271 -26.59 0.88 -16.03
N MET A 272 -26.92 0.93 -14.74
CA MET A 272 -27.76 -0.09 -14.08
C MET A 272 -29.27 0.07 -14.32
N VAL A 273 -29.74 1.26 -14.71
CA VAL A 273 -31.17 1.50 -15.00
C VAL A 273 -31.58 0.92 -16.36
N SER A 274 -30.63 0.64 -17.25
CA SER A 274 -30.86 0.13 -18.61
C SER A 274 -31.48 -1.28 -18.65
N ASP A 275 -31.08 -2.19 -17.75
CA ASP A 275 -31.46 -3.61 -17.84
C ASP A 275 -32.54 -4.07 -16.86
N LEU A 276 -32.81 -3.34 -15.78
CA LEU A 276 -33.93 -3.68 -14.86
C LEU A 276 -35.31 -3.60 -15.55
N GLY A 277 -35.45 -2.81 -16.63
CA GLY A 277 -36.69 -2.67 -17.38
C GLY A 277 -37.17 -3.93 -18.14
N LYS A 278 -36.37 -5.01 -18.15
CA LYS A 278 -36.65 -6.24 -18.92
C LYS A 278 -37.18 -7.42 -18.08
N LEU A 279 -37.26 -7.28 -16.75
CA LEU A 279 -37.39 -8.42 -15.81
C LEU A 279 -38.59 -8.37 -14.85
N VAL A 280 -39.60 -7.52 -15.08
CA VAL A 280 -40.83 -7.49 -14.26
C VAL A 280 -42.08 -7.64 -15.13
N PRO A 281 -42.80 -8.79 -15.09
CA PRO A 281 -44.09 -8.93 -15.74
C PRO A 281 -45.17 -8.15 -14.96
N ALA A 282 -46.07 -7.48 -15.66
CA ALA A 282 -47.09 -6.64 -15.03
C ALA A 282 -48.31 -7.46 -14.57
N LYS A 283 -48.67 -7.37 -13.27
CA LYS A 283 -50.07 -7.18 -12.82
C LYS A 283 -50.23 -6.87 -11.33
N ASN A 284 -51.36 -6.23 -11.04
CA ASN A 284 -52.13 -6.22 -9.79
C ASN A 284 -51.50 -5.61 -8.51
N SER A 285 -51.81 -4.30 -8.36
CA SER A 285 -52.57 -3.75 -7.21
C SER A 285 -52.11 -4.02 -5.76
N LEU A 286 -51.62 -2.96 -5.13
CA LEU A 286 -51.90 -2.64 -3.72
C LEU A 286 -52.24 -1.15 -3.61
N GLN A 287 -53.48 -0.85 -3.22
CA GLN A 287 -53.87 0.47 -2.70
C GLN A 287 -53.74 0.44 -1.18
N THR A 288 -53.09 1.45 -0.57
CA THR A 288 -53.64 2.29 0.52
C THR A 288 -52.52 3.13 1.16
N ALA A 289 -52.56 4.45 0.92
CA ALA A 289 -51.94 5.47 1.77
C ALA A 289 -52.63 6.82 1.48
N PRO A 290 -53.29 7.47 2.46
CA PRO A 290 -53.90 8.78 2.25
C PRO A 290 -52.90 9.92 2.42
N ASN A 291 -53.29 11.11 1.93
CA ASN A 291 -52.67 12.42 2.16
C ASN A 291 -51.26 12.66 1.59
N LEU A 292 -51.21 13.00 0.30
CA LEU A 292 -50.50 14.22 -0.14
C LEU A 292 -51.04 14.72 -1.49
N GLN A 293 -51.98 15.67 -1.42
CA GLN A 293 -52.34 16.60 -2.49
C GLN A 293 -51.69 17.95 -2.15
N SER A 294 -51.28 18.83 -3.07
CA SER A 294 -51.51 18.89 -4.51
C SER A 294 -50.40 19.65 -5.25
N VAL A 295 -50.00 19.16 -6.44
CA VAL A 295 -49.63 19.93 -7.65
C VAL A 295 -50.09 19.07 -8.85
N GLY A 296 -50.49 19.71 -9.96
CA GLY A 296 -51.19 19.06 -11.07
C GLY A 296 -50.40 18.02 -11.88
N GLN A 297 -51.12 17.09 -12.50
CA GLN A 297 -50.56 16.04 -13.36
C GLN A 297 -50.15 16.58 -14.74
N SER A 298 -48.91 16.33 -15.15
CA SER A 298 -48.46 16.34 -16.55
C SER A 298 -47.82 14.99 -16.86
N ASN A 299 -48.35 14.25 -17.82
CA ASN A 299 -47.84 12.91 -18.18
C ASN A 299 -46.63 12.95 -19.14
N ASN A 300 -45.93 14.08 -19.23
CA ASN A 300 -44.86 14.27 -20.21
C ASN A 300 -43.58 14.82 -19.56
N ARG A 301 -42.74 13.92 -19.01
CA ARG A 301 -41.45 14.23 -18.34
C ARG A 301 -40.51 15.16 -19.14
N GLN A 302 -40.75 15.32 -20.43
CA GLN A 302 -39.96 16.17 -21.33
C GLN A 302 -40.32 17.66 -21.19
N SER A 303 -41.49 18.06 -20.68
CA SER A 303 -41.77 19.45 -20.29
C SER A 303 -40.99 19.84 -19.03
N ASP A 304 -40.96 18.95 -18.06
CA ASP A 304 -40.53 19.25 -16.69
C ASP A 304 -39.00 19.41 -16.63
N LEU A 305 -38.28 18.59 -17.43
CA LEU A 305 -36.85 18.75 -17.67
C LEU A 305 -36.51 20.06 -18.40
N VAL A 306 -37.35 20.55 -19.30
CA VAL A 306 -37.13 21.84 -19.98
C VAL A 306 -37.38 23.01 -19.02
N ALA A 307 -38.42 22.94 -18.18
CA ALA A 307 -38.66 23.92 -17.12
C ALA A 307 -37.49 23.97 -16.12
N LEU A 308 -36.96 22.80 -15.72
CA LEU A 308 -35.81 22.69 -14.82
C LEU A 308 -34.51 23.22 -15.44
N VAL A 309 -34.25 22.94 -16.73
CA VAL A 309 -33.06 23.48 -17.43
C VAL A 309 -33.14 25.00 -17.62
N ASN A 310 -34.33 25.54 -17.84
CA ASN A 310 -34.54 26.98 -18.01
C ASN A 310 -34.52 27.78 -16.68
N SER A 311 -34.44 27.14 -15.51
CA SER A 311 -34.36 27.83 -14.22
C SER A 311 -32.94 28.22 -13.80
N PHE A 312 -31.91 27.79 -14.55
CA PHE A 312 -30.52 28.18 -14.29
C PHE A 312 -30.21 29.57 -14.89
N PRO A 313 -29.60 30.50 -14.14
CA PRO A 313 -29.27 31.83 -14.64
C PRO A 313 -28.17 31.77 -15.71
N ALA A 314 -28.42 32.40 -16.86
CA ALA A 314 -27.46 32.45 -17.95
C ALA A 314 -26.37 33.51 -17.68
N SER A 315 -25.11 33.07 -17.59
CA SER A 315 -23.94 33.95 -17.58
C SER A 315 -22.86 33.45 -18.57
N SER A 316 -22.27 34.39 -19.32
CA SER A 316 -21.14 34.19 -20.25
C SER A 316 -21.28 33.04 -21.27
N SER A 317 -21.84 33.34 -22.43
CA SER A 317 -21.69 32.53 -23.64
C SER A 317 -20.26 32.63 -24.19
N ASP A 318 -19.53 31.51 -24.22
CA ASP A 318 -18.79 30.99 -25.41
C ASP A 318 -17.89 29.77 -25.09
N ALA A 319 -18.42 28.83 -24.31
CA ALA A 319 -17.77 27.54 -24.07
C ALA A 319 -18.18 26.49 -25.15
N PRO A 320 -17.23 25.71 -25.73
CA PRO A 320 -17.52 24.75 -26.81
C PRO A 320 -18.45 23.61 -26.40
N ALA A 321 -18.59 23.33 -25.09
CA ALA A 321 -19.53 22.35 -24.55
C ALA A 321 -21.00 22.60 -24.98
N SER A 322 -21.40 23.87 -25.09
CA SER A 322 -22.76 24.26 -25.51
C SER A 322 -23.13 23.74 -26.91
N ARG A 323 -22.15 23.66 -27.82
CA ARG A 323 -22.31 23.19 -29.20
C ARG A 323 -22.42 21.66 -29.25
N ALA A 324 -21.72 20.95 -28.36
CA ALA A 324 -21.82 19.50 -28.22
C ALA A 324 -23.21 19.07 -27.72
N VAL A 325 -23.74 19.72 -26.67
CA VAL A 325 -25.07 19.43 -26.11
C VAL A 325 -26.18 19.63 -27.14
N LYS A 326 -26.17 20.75 -27.88
CA LYS A 326 -27.13 20.99 -28.97
C LYS A 326 -27.03 19.95 -30.10
N LYS A 327 -25.81 19.47 -30.42
CA LYS A 327 -25.60 18.42 -31.43
C LYS A 327 -26.11 17.04 -30.98
N ALA A 328 -25.97 16.70 -29.70
CA ALA A 328 -26.51 15.48 -29.11
C ALA A 328 -28.06 15.48 -29.10
N LEU A 329 -28.68 16.59 -28.71
CA LEU A 329 -30.14 16.77 -28.74
C LEU A 329 -30.75 16.63 -30.14
N ALA A 330 -30.02 17.00 -31.21
CA ALA A 330 -30.45 16.80 -32.59
C ALA A 330 -30.38 15.33 -33.04
N ALA A 331 -29.44 14.54 -32.52
CA ALA A 331 -29.27 13.13 -32.88
C ALA A 331 -30.39 12.23 -32.31
N ALA A 332 -30.92 12.57 -31.13
CA ALA A 332 -31.93 11.79 -30.40
C ALA A 332 -33.36 11.82 -31.02
N LYS A 333 -33.52 12.28 -32.27
CA LYS A 333 -34.82 12.60 -32.88
C LYS A 333 -35.26 11.67 -34.04
N LYS A 334 -34.64 10.50 -34.22
CA LYS A 334 -35.03 9.50 -35.23
C LYS A 334 -35.56 8.19 -34.60
N PRO A 335 -36.67 7.60 -35.10
CA PRO A 335 -37.26 6.37 -34.57
C PRO A 335 -36.65 5.07 -35.14
N THR A 336 -37.11 3.94 -34.59
CA THR A 336 -36.61 2.56 -34.68
C THR A 336 -36.97 1.78 -35.95
N GLN A 337 -36.21 0.71 -36.23
CA GLN A 337 -36.68 -0.54 -36.88
C GLN A 337 -35.98 -1.77 -36.23
N SER A 338 -36.51 -2.99 -36.44
CA SER A 338 -36.13 -4.20 -35.70
C SER A 338 -36.42 -5.53 -36.45
N SER A 339 -35.54 -6.53 -36.32
CA SER A 339 -35.72 -7.92 -36.82
C SER A 339 -34.70 -8.86 -36.12
N THR A 340 -35.07 -9.71 -35.14
CA THR A 340 -35.60 -11.10 -35.21
C THR A 340 -34.60 -12.26 -35.48
N VAL A 341 -34.13 -12.86 -34.36
CA VAL A 341 -34.09 -14.32 -34.01
C VAL A 341 -33.76 -15.41 -35.05
N ALA A 342 -32.82 -16.31 -34.68
CA ALA A 342 -32.77 -17.75 -35.05
C ALA A 342 -31.99 -18.57 -33.98
N SER A 343 -32.17 -19.90 -33.87
CA SER A 343 -31.62 -20.71 -32.73
C SER A 343 -31.43 -22.23 -32.95
N SER A 344 -30.39 -22.80 -32.31
CA SER A 344 -30.03 -24.23 -32.10
C SER A 344 -29.13 -24.36 -30.83
N GLY A 345 -28.67 -25.50 -30.27
CA GLY A 345 -28.79 -26.96 -30.56
C GLY A 345 -27.40 -27.65 -30.68
N SER A 346 -27.06 -28.80 -30.06
CA SER A 346 -27.77 -29.69 -29.10
C SER A 346 -26.82 -30.72 -28.42
N THR A 347 -27.36 -31.57 -27.52
CA THR A 347 -26.94 -32.97 -27.18
C THR A 347 -25.53 -33.32 -26.61
N SER A 348 -25.49 -33.53 -25.29
CA SER A 348 -25.05 -34.76 -24.55
C SER A 348 -24.00 -35.77 -25.11
N SER A 349 -23.09 -36.24 -24.25
CA SER A 349 -22.86 -37.68 -23.98
C SER A 349 -22.03 -37.93 -22.70
N SER A 350 -21.92 -39.19 -22.25
CA SER A 350 -21.29 -39.61 -20.98
C SER A 350 -20.63 -40.99 -21.11
N SER A 351 -19.56 -41.26 -20.36
CA SER A 351 -19.06 -42.64 -20.16
C SER A 351 -18.18 -42.78 -18.91
N SER A 352 -18.11 -43.99 -18.36
CA SER A 352 -17.45 -44.33 -17.09
C SER A 352 -16.83 -45.73 -17.14
N ARG A 353 -15.66 -45.96 -16.52
CA ARG A 353 -15.25 -47.31 -16.07
C ARG A 353 -14.20 -47.25 -14.95
N SER A 354 -13.79 -48.42 -14.47
CA SER A 354 -13.36 -48.66 -13.08
C SER A 354 -12.19 -49.65 -12.96
N THR A 355 -11.73 -49.87 -11.71
CA THR A 355 -10.99 -51.07 -11.21
C THR A 355 -9.55 -51.26 -11.75
N THR A 356 -8.59 -51.85 -11.02
CA THR A 356 -8.65 -52.70 -9.80
C THR A 356 -7.39 -52.57 -8.90
N SER A 357 -7.50 -53.15 -7.68
CA SER A 357 -6.52 -53.66 -6.68
C SER A 357 -5.04 -53.93 -7.06
N SER A 358 -4.07 -54.16 -6.13
CA SER A 358 -4.15 -54.86 -4.82
C SER A 358 -2.92 -54.67 -3.89
N SER A 359 -3.07 -55.04 -2.59
CA SER A 359 -2.07 -55.66 -1.65
C SER A 359 -0.76 -54.92 -1.27
N SER A 360 -0.14 -55.07 -0.10
CA SER A 360 -0.40 -55.90 1.12
C SER A 360 0.41 -55.41 2.36
N SER A 361 0.00 -55.90 3.55
CA SER A 361 0.66 -56.08 4.89
C SER A 361 2.16 -55.75 5.14
N SER A 362 2.68 -55.56 6.37
CA SER A 362 2.26 -56.08 7.71
C SER A 362 2.83 -55.28 8.90
N SER A 363 2.34 -55.58 10.13
CA SER A 363 2.94 -55.25 11.45
C SER A 363 4.11 -56.21 11.81
N SER A 364 4.80 -56.21 12.98
CA SER A 364 4.47 -55.77 14.36
C SER A 364 5.73 -55.52 15.24
N SER A 365 5.50 -55.15 16.51
CA SER A 365 6.45 -54.63 17.52
C SER A 365 6.99 -55.62 18.58
N SER A 366 8.19 -55.32 19.13
CA SER A 366 8.67 -55.66 20.51
C SER A 366 9.90 -54.77 20.82
N THR A 367 10.03 -53.91 21.87
CA THR A 367 9.91 -53.96 23.35
C THR A 367 11.18 -54.38 24.11
N GLY A 368 11.72 -53.43 24.91
CA GLY A 368 12.80 -53.60 25.90
C GLY A 368 14.19 -53.13 25.44
N SER A 369 15.12 -52.65 26.29
CA SER A 369 15.01 -52.05 27.65
C SER A 369 16.38 -51.46 28.07
N SER A 370 16.40 -50.19 28.47
CA SER A 370 17.44 -49.44 29.22
C SER A 370 18.85 -50.06 29.46
N THR A 371 19.88 -49.31 29.07
CA THR A 371 21.14 -49.23 29.84
C THR A 371 21.71 -47.81 29.77
N SER A 372 22.38 -47.36 30.84
CA SER A 372 22.91 -46.01 30.98
C SER A 372 24.34 -45.89 30.42
N GLY A 373 24.60 -44.87 29.59
CA GLY A 373 25.95 -44.50 29.16
C GLY A 373 26.14 -42.99 29.18
N SER A 374 27.13 -42.51 29.93
CA SER A 374 27.56 -41.12 29.89
C SER A 374 28.36 -40.85 28.62
N THR A 375 28.12 -39.73 27.94
CA THR A 375 28.94 -39.33 26.79
C THR A 375 29.22 -37.84 26.84
N THR A 376 30.46 -37.50 27.13
CA THR A 376 31.01 -36.14 27.02
C THR A 376 31.04 -35.73 25.54
N THR A 377 30.23 -34.76 25.15
CA THR A 377 30.32 -34.14 23.82
C THR A 377 31.57 -33.27 23.74
N SER A 378 32.60 -33.76 23.06
CA SER A 378 33.81 -32.99 22.75
C SER A 378 33.50 -31.81 21.83
N THR A 379 34.14 -30.67 22.07
CA THR A 379 34.20 -29.58 21.10
C THR A 379 34.98 -30.02 19.85
N PRO A 380 34.55 -29.64 18.63
CA PRO A 380 35.35 -29.86 17.43
C PRO A 380 36.67 -29.07 17.51
N PRO A 381 37.76 -29.57 16.92
CA PRO A 381 39.03 -28.86 16.88
C PRO A 381 38.91 -27.58 16.04
N THR A 382 39.56 -26.49 16.48
CA THR A 382 39.72 -25.29 15.66
C THR A 382 40.75 -25.56 14.55
N PRO A 383 40.48 -25.18 13.29
CA PRO A 383 41.42 -25.40 12.20
C PRO A 383 42.71 -24.62 12.42
N VAL A 384 43.85 -25.23 12.11
CA VAL A 384 45.17 -24.63 12.32
C VAL A 384 45.72 -24.15 10.99
N CYS A 385 45.72 -22.82 10.83
CA CYS A 385 46.30 -22.18 9.65
C CYS A 385 47.80 -21.91 9.84
N THR A 386 48.63 -22.39 8.92
CA THR A 386 50.05 -22.02 8.83
C THR A 386 50.30 -21.23 7.54
N THR A 387 51.21 -20.26 7.61
CA THR A 387 51.62 -19.44 6.45
C THR A 387 53.09 -19.68 6.20
N ASN A 388 53.46 -20.00 4.96
CA ASN A 388 54.85 -20.23 4.59
C ASN A 388 55.59 -18.91 4.30
N GLN A 389 56.91 -18.98 4.11
CA GLN A 389 57.75 -17.79 3.86
C GLN A 389 57.50 -17.13 2.49
N SER A 390 56.70 -17.74 1.60
CA SER A 390 56.22 -17.12 0.36
C SER A 390 54.80 -16.55 0.47
N GLY A 391 54.26 -16.43 1.70
CA GLY A 391 53.01 -15.72 1.98
C GLY A 391 51.72 -16.51 1.69
N VAL A 392 51.81 -17.80 1.41
CA VAL A 392 50.64 -18.66 1.18
C VAL A 392 50.19 -19.27 2.50
N THR A 393 48.95 -19.00 2.90
CA THR A 393 48.30 -19.58 4.08
C THR A 393 47.49 -20.82 3.70
N THR A 394 47.72 -21.92 4.41
CA THR A 394 46.93 -23.16 4.31
C THR A 394 46.35 -23.53 5.67
N CYS A 395 45.09 -23.93 5.71
CA CYS A 395 44.39 -24.38 6.92
C CYS A 395 43.82 -25.78 6.69
N ASN A 396 43.99 -26.67 7.68
CA ASN A 396 43.30 -27.95 7.80
C ASN A 396 42.28 -27.86 8.96
#